data_AF-A0A2W0A729-F1
#
_entry.id   AF-A0A2W0A729-F1
#
_cell.length_a   1.000
_cell.length_b   1.000
_cell.length_c   1.000
_cell.angle_alpha   90.00
_cell.angle_beta   90.00
_cell.angle_gamma   90.00
#
_symmetry.space_group_name_H-M   'P 1'
#
loop_
_entity.id
_entity.type
_entity.pdbx_description
1 polymer ?
#
loop_
_entity_poly.entity_id
_entity_poly.type
_entity_poly.pdbx_seq_one_letter_code
_entity_poly.pdbx_strand_id
1 'polypeptide(L)'
;MKIVFAILLGLCSSVPGFTQVTAIKAGRLIDPDAGTVLTDQVILIDNNKIQAVGKALPIPSGAKLIDLSSMTVLPGLIDCHTHLADGAPDNGDPLSQLKKTAAQVALESVPNARNMLESGFTTVRDVGVYRAPNDVALRDAIARGYVVGPRMFVAGAYITITGGAGAMTGMAPDIQLPWDLHYGEANSPWEVRQKVRQLAHDGADHIKVLSTGAVLTHGSNPKAQEFTLEELQAAVDEAAHFGLRVEAHAHAPQGIKNAIRAGVASIEHATLIDDEGIALAK
;
A
#
# COMPACT_ATOMS: atom_id res chain seq x y z
N MET A 1 -19.62 37.72 53.11
CA MET A 1 -18.26 37.40 52.63
C MET A 1 -18.40 36.79 51.23
N LYS A 2 -18.34 37.61 50.18
CA LYS A 2 -18.47 37.16 48.78
C LYS A 2 -17.08 37.11 48.17
N ILE A 3 -16.57 35.91 47.90
CA ILE A 3 -15.26 35.67 47.29
C ILE A 3 -15.44 35.83 45.77
N VAL A 4 -14.75 36.80 45.18
CA VAL A 4 -14.67 37.01 43.73
C VAL A 4 -13.48 36.21 43.21
N PHE A 5 -13.73 35.20 42.38
CA PHE A 5 -12.69 34.46 41.66
C PHE A 5 -12.41 35.21 40.34
N ALA A 6 -11.22 35.82 40.23
CA ALA A 6 -10.72 36.38 38.98
C ALA A 6 -9.99 35.27 38.19
N ILE A 7 -10.57 34.87 37.07
CA ILE A 7 -9.94 33.92 36.14
C ILE A 7 -8.97 34.73 35.25
N LEU A 8 -7.67 34.53 35.43
CA LEU A 8 -6.65 35.00 34.47
C LEU A 8 -6.67 34.09 33.24
N LEU A 9 -7.21 34.58 32.14
CA LEU A 9 -7.03 34.00 30.81
C LEU A 9 -5.63 34.35 30.31
N GLY A 10 -4.68 33.41 30.47
CA GLY A 10 -3.36 33.49 29.85
C GLY A 10 -3.48 33.25 28.35
N LEU A 11 -3.25 34.29 27.55
CA LEU A 11 -3.07 34.19 26.10
C LEU A 11 -1.73 33.49 25.81
N CYS A 12 -1.77 32.16 25.64
CA CYS A 12 -0.67 31.43 25.01
C CYS A 12 -0.57 31.86 23.54
N SER A 13 0.34 32.78 23.26
CA SER A 13 0.74 33.11 21.89
C SER A 13 1.63 31.96 21.40
N SER A 14 1.09 31.09 20.54
CA SER A 14 1.89 30.10 19.82
C SER A 14 2.84 30.84 18.88
N VAL A 15 4.13 30.83 19.20
CA VAL A 15 5.17 31.29 18.27
C VAL A 15 5.15 30.34 17.08
N PRO A 16 4.92 30.80 15.84
CA PRO A 16 5.06 29.94 14.68
C PRO A 16 6.51 29.46 14.64
N GLY A 17 6.72 28.15 14.78
CA GLY A 17 8.04 27.55 14.64
C GLY A 17 8.54 27.84 13.24
N PHE A 18 9.59 28.65 13.11
CA PHE A 18 10.31 28.80 11.86
C PHE A 18 10.94 27.46 11.54
N THR A 19 10.34 26.73 10.59
CA THR A 19 10.95 25.54 10.03
C THR A 19 12.13 25.96 9.17
N GLN A 20 13.29 25.36 9.45
CA GLN A 20 14.52 25.65 8.73
C GLN A 20 14.41 25.11 7.31
N VAL A 21 14.55 25.98 6.31
CA VAL A 21 14.64 25.58 4.90
C VAL A 21 15.82 24.62 4.72
N THR A 22 15.63 23.53 3.97
CA THR A 22 16.70 22.65 3.53
C THR A 22 17.01 22.91 2.06
N ALA A 23 18.28 23.09 1.73
CA ALA A 23 18.76 23.22 0.36
C ALA A 23 19.59 22.00 -0.02
N ILE A 24 19.22 21.31 -1.09
CA ILE A 24 19.97 20.18 -1.65
C ILE A 24 20.66 20.65 -2.93
N LYS A 25 21.99 20.56 -2.99
CA LYS A 25 22.74 20.73 -4.24
C LYS A 25 22.83 19.37 -4.92
N ALA A 26 22.24 19.23 -6.10
CA ALA A 26 22.24 17.99 -6.86
C ALA A 26 23.17 18.12 -8.07
N GLY A 27 24.18 17.26 -8.17
CA GLY A 27 25.06 17.21 -9.35
C GLY A 27 24.27 16.84 -10.60
N ARG A 28 23.43 15.82 -10.47
CA ARG A 28 22.43 15.42 -11.46
C ARG A 28 21.06 15.29 -10.80
N LEU A 29 20.00 15.72 -11.49
CA LEU A 29 18.61 15.57 -11.08
C LEU A 29 17.81 14.93 -12.22
N ILE A 30 17.14 13.81 -11.94
CA ILE A 30 16.25 13.16 -12.91
C ILE A 30 14.90 13.88 -12.90
N ASP A 31 14.47 14.34 -14.06
CA ASP A 31 13.11 14.79 -14.34
C ASP A 31 12.37 13.67 -15.11
N PRO A 32 11.53 12.88 -14.42
CA PRO A 32 10.84 11.75 -15.05
C PRO A 32 9.74 12.18 -16.03
N ASP A 33 9.12 13.35 -15.83
CA ASP A 33 8.04 13.84 -16.68
C ASP A 33 8.61 14.32 -18.03
N ALA A 34 9.75 15.02 -18.00
CA ALA A 34 10.46 15.44 -19.20
C ALA A 34 11.34 14.33 -19.81
N GLY A 35 11.65 13.27 -19.05
CA GLY A 35 12.57 12.21 -19.48
C GLY A 35 14.02 12.69 -19.63
N THR A 36 14.45 13.64 -18.79
CA THR A 36 15.78 14.27 -18.90
C THR A 36 16.58 14.22 -17.60
N VAL A 37 17.89 14.44 -17.71
CA VAL A 37 18.79 14.60 -16.56
C VAL A 37 19.33 16.03 -16.56
N LEU A 38 18.93 16.80 -15.56
CA LEU A 38 19.39 18.17 -15.33
C LEU A 38 20.69 18.15 -14.51
N THR A 39 21.59 19.10 -14.74
CA THR A 39 22.84 19.25 -13.96
C THR A 39 22.82 20.48 -13.08
N ASP A 40 23.61 20.47 -12.01
CA ASP A 40 23.89 21.64 -11.15
C ASP A 40 22.62 22.31 -10.62
N GLN A 41 21.69 21.47 -10.13
CA GLN A 41 20.40 21.92 -9.61
C GLN A 41 20.49 22.19 -8.11
N VAL A 42 19.71 23.16 -7.66
CA VAL A 42 19.38 23.35 -6.25
C VAL A 42 17.91 23.00 -6.05
N ILE A 43 17.62 22.23 -5.01
CA ILE A 43 16.26 21.90 -4.56
C ILE A 43 16.06 22.55 -3.21
N LEU A 44 15.06 23.43 -3.10
CA LEU A 44 14.67 24.06 -1.85
C LEU A 44 13.47 23.33 -1.27
N ILE A 45 13.60 22.88 -0.03
CA ILE A 45 12.56 22.18 0.72
C ILE A 45 12.19 23.02 1.94
N ASP A 46 10.90 23.28 2.09
CA ASP A 46 10.34 23.91 3.27
C ASP A 46 9.08 23.15 3.71
N ASN A 47 8.93 22.92 5.01
CA ASN A 47 7.76 22.23 5.58
C ASN A 47 7.41 20.90 4.87
N ASN A 48 8.40 20.06 4.59
CA ASN A 48 8.27 18.78 3.87
C ASN A 48 7.72 18.90 2.44
N LYS A 49 7.80 20.08 1.83
CA LYS A 49 7.42 20.33 0.43
C LYS A 49 8.58 20.92 -0.35
N ILE A 50 8.70 20.51 -1.60
CA ILE A 50 9.60 21.16 -2.55
C ILE A 50 9.01 22.53 -2.89
N GLN A 51 9.75 23.60 -2.61
CA GLN A 51 9.35 24.98 -2.89
C GLN A 51 9.83 25.43 -4.27
N ALA A 52 11.06 25.04 -4.63
CA ALA A 52 11.66 25.41 -5.90
C ALA A 52 12.75 24.40 -6.30
N VAL A 53 12.91 24.24 -7.61
CA VAL A 53 13.99 23.48 -8.24
C VAL A 53 14.56 24.35 -9.37
N GLY A 54 15.88 24.46 -9.47
CA GLY A 54 16.49 25.21 -10.55
C GLY A 54 18.00 25.39 -10.44
N LYS A 55 18.61 25.85 -11.54
CA LYS A 55 20.01 26.27 -11.57
C LYS A 55 20.18 27.58 -10.80
N ALA A 56 21.30 27.70 -10.09
CA ALA A 56 21.73 28.93 -9.42
C ALA A 56 20.66 29.56 -8.51
N LEU A 57 19.74 28.76 -7.93
CA LEU A 57 18.77 29.28 -6.98
C LEU A 57 19.50 29.84 -5.75
N PRO A 58 19.12 31.04 -5.27
CA PRO A 58 19.70 31.60 -4.07
C PRO A 58 19.31 30.72 -2.87
N ILE A 59 20.33 30.24 -2.15
CA ILE A 59 20.12 29.46 -0.92
C ILE A 59 19.84 30.46 0.22
N PRO A 60 18.67 30.40 0.88
CA PRO A 60 18.35 31.32 1.97
C PRO A 60 19.38 31.25 3.10
N SER A 61 19.66 32.39 3.72
CA SER A 61 20.53 32.44 4.90
C SER A 61 19.98 31.56 6.02
N GLY A 62 20.85 30.77 6.64
CA GLY A 62 20.46 29.83 7.70
C GLY A 62 19.80 28.53 7.22
N ALA A 63 19.69 28.30 5.90
CA ALA A 63 19.22 27.02 5.38
C ALA A 63 20.18 25.87 5.74
N LYS A 64 19.62 24.68 6.00
CA LYS A 64 20.40 23.45 6.14
C LYS A 64 20.86 23.00 4.75
N LEU A 65 22.18 22.97 4.53
CA LEU A 65 22.74 22.53 3.25
C LEU A 65 23.00 21.02 3.25
N ILE A 66 22.54 20.34 2.20
CA ILE A 66 22.90 18.97 1.86
C ILE A 66 23.62 19.01 0.51
N ASP A 67 24.90 18.68 0.50
CA ASP A 67 25.72 18.70 -0.72
C ASP A 67 25.78 17.31 -1.37
N LEU A 68 25.04 17.15 -2.47
CA LEU A 68 24.99 15.98 -3.32
C LEU A 68 25.52 16.31 -4.72
N SER A 69 26.43 17.29 -4.83
CA SER A 69 26.98 17.76 -6.12
C SER A 69 27.73 16.67 -6.90
N SER A 70 28.13 15.57 -6.26
CA SER A 70 28.74 14.39 -6.89
C SER A 70 27.76 13.26 -7.19
N MET A 71 26.48 13.40 -6.81
CA MET A 71 25.48 12.33 -6.84
C MET A 71 24.37 12.62 -7.85
N THR A 72 23.52 11.61 -8.06
CA THR A 72 22.27 11.73 -8.81
C THR A 72 21.10 11.68 -7.85
N VAL A 73 20.24 12.70 -7.95
CA VAL A 73 19.02 12.84 -7.16
C VAL A 73 17.83 12.51 -8.05
N LEU A 74 16.86 11.82 -7.48
CA LEU A 74 15.61 11.42 -8.12
C LEU A 74 14.47 11.48 -7.11
N PRO A 75 13.20 11.54 -7.56
CA PRO A 75 12.06 11.33 -6.68
C PRO A 75 12.16 9.99 -5.95
N GLY A 76 11.65 9.92 -4.72
CA GLY A 76 11.57 8.66 -3.99
C GLY A 76 10.74 7.64 -4.78
N LEU A 77 11.19 6.39 -4.79
CA LEU A 77 10.56 5.34 -5.57
C LEU A 77 9.20 4.95 -4.98
N ILE A 78 8.32 4.42 -5.83
CA ILE A 78 7.01 3.89 -5.46
C ILE A 78 6.95 2.43 -5.93
N ASP A 79 6.65 1.51 -5.01
CA ASP A 79 6.32 0.13 -5.34
C ASP A 79 4.81 -0.09 -5.22
N CYS A 80 4.17 -0.55 -6.29
CA CYS A 80 2.73 -0.72 -6.34
C CYS A 80 2.26 -2.12 -5.92
N HIS A 81 3.16 -3.04 -5.54
CA HIS A 81 2.79 -4.40 -5.17
C HIS A 81 3.74 -5.00 -4.12
N THR A 82 3.50 -4.70 -2.85
CA THR A 82 4.29 -5.24 -1.74
C THR A 82 3.47 -6.11 -0.79
N HIS A 83 4.17 -6.93 -0.01
CA HIS A 83 3.61 -7.68 1.13
C HIS A 83 4.53 -7.49 2.36
N LEU A 84 4.78 -6.23 2.75
CA LEU A 84 5.68 -5.91 3.85
C LEU A 84 5.16 -6.43 5.19
N ALA A 85 3.82 -6.48 5.32
CA ALA A 85 3.11 -6.83 6.54
C ALA A 85 2.79 -8.33 6.70
N ASP A 86 3.23 -9.19 5.80
CA ASP A 86 3.16 -10.65 6.00
C ASP A 86 4.36 -11.20 6.82
N GLY A 87 5.19 -10.33 7.40
CA GLY A 87 6.34 -10.73 8.21
C GLY A 87 7.43 -11.42 7.39
N ALA A 88 8.03 -12.49 7.91
CA ALA A 88 9.10 -13.24 7.26
C ALA A 88 8.68 -14.70 6.99
N PRO A 89 7.94 -15.00 5.91
CA PRO A 89 7.48 -16.36 5.66
C PRO A 89 8.65 -17.33 5.44
N ASP A 90 8.56 -18.53 6.03
CA ASP A 90 9.62 -19.55 5.92
C ASP A 90 9.71 -20.02 4.47
N ASN A 91 10.80 -19.67 3.77
CA ASN A 91 11.02 -20.00 2.35
C ASN A 91 9.86 -19.55 1.41
N GLY A 92 9.10 -18.52 1.79
CA GLY A 92 7.96 -18.04 1.01
C GLY A 92 6.70 -18.91 1.09
N ASP A 93 6.63 -19.88 2.02
CA ASP A 93 5.44 -20.71 2.23
C ASP A 93 4.36 -19.94 3.03
N PRO A 94 3.16 -19.69 2.45
CA PRO A 94 2.05 -19.05 3.17
C PRO A 94 1.64 -19.78 4.45
N LEU A 95 1.77 -21.12 4.50
CA LEU A 95 1.39 -21.91 5.69
C LEU A 95 2.29 -21.64 6.90
N SER A 96 3.44 -21.00 6.71
CA SER A 96 4.28 -20.55 7.84
C SER A 96 3.54 -19.55 8.76
N GLN A 97 2.52 -18.84 8.27
CA GLN A 97 1.67 -17.94 9.07
C GLN A 97 0.90 -18.67 10.18
N LEU A 98 0.58 -19.95 9.99
CA LEU A 98 -0.11 -20.78 10.98
C LEU A 98 0.77 -21.14 12.19
N LYS A 99 2.10 -21.03 12.03
CA LYS A 99 3.08 -21.32 13.09
C LYS A 99 3.39 -20.11 13.97
N LYS A 100 2.84 -18.94 13.62
CA LYS A 100 3.16 -17.65 14.23
C LYS A 100 1.91 -17.03 14.84
N THR A 101 2.11 -16.31 15.94
CA THR A 101 1.05 -15.45 16.49
C THR A 101 0.90 -14.19 15.62
N ALA A 102 -0.27 -13.55 15.62
CA ALA A 102 -0.45 -12.27 14.93
C ALA A 102 0.56 -11.20 15.39
N ALA A 103 0.87 -11.16 16.70
CA ALA A 103 1.85 -10.23 17.26
C ALA A 103 3.28 -10.50 16.75
N GLN A 104 3.65 -11.77 16.57
CA GLN A 104 4.94 -12.13 15.99
C GLN A 104 5.05 -11.65 14.53
N VAL A 105 4.02 -11.86 13.72
CA VAL A 105 4.00 -11.41 12.31
C VAL A 105 4.12 -9.88 12.23
N ALA A 106 3.41 -9.15 13.11
CA ALA A 106 3.52 -7.70 13.22
C ALA A 106 4.96 -7.24 13.52
N LEU A 107 5.62 -7.87 14.50
CA LEU A 107 7.00 -7.54 14.88
C LEU A 107 8.01 -7.88 13.78
N GLU A 108 7.82 -8.99 13.07
CA GLU A 108 8.65 -9.39 11.93
C GLU A 108 8.51 -8.42 10.73
N SER A 109 7.40 -7.68 10.64
CA SER A 109 7.14 -6.73 9.55
C SER A 109 7.87 -5.39 9.73
N VAL A 110 8.25 -5.04 10.97
CA VAL A 110 8.97 -3.79 11.29
C VAL A 110 10.30 -3.65 10.53
N PRO A 111 11.22 -4.65 10.53
CA PRO A 111 12.45 -4.55 9.76
C PRO A 111 12.21 -4.50 8.24
N ASN A 112 11.15 -5.15 7.73
CA ASN A 112 10.81 -5.09 6.30
C ASN A 112 10.51 -3.65 5.85
N ALA A 113 9.69 -2.93 6.62
CA ALA A 113 9.35 -1.53 6.34
C ALA A 113 10.58 -0.62 6.33
N ARG A 114 11.51 -0.80 7.29
CA ARG A 114 12.78 -0.06 7.33
C ARG A 114 13.62 -0.36 6.10
N ASN A 115 13.83 -1.64 5.78
CA ASN A 115 14.66 -2.07 4.66
C ASN A 115 14.12 -1.52 3.33
N MET A 116 12.79 -1.48 3.16
CA MET A 116 12.14 -0.91 1.99
C MET A 116 12.44 0.60 1.85
N LEU A 117 12.32 1.35 2.94
CA LEU A 117 12.65 2.78 2.94
C LEU A 117 14.12 3.04 2.65
N GLU A 118 15.02 2.29 3.30
CA GLU A 118 16.47 2.41 3.13
C GLU A 118 16.93 1.99 1.72
N SER A 119 16.11 1.23 1.00
CA SER A 119 16.32 0.88 -0.42
C SER A 119 15.85 1.97 -1.40
N GLY A 120 15.31 3.09 -0.91
CA GLY A 120 14.90 4.24 -1.72
C GLY A 120 13.42 4.31 -2.07
N PHE A 121 12.60 3.35 -1.61
CA PHE A 121 11.16 3.39 -1.77
C PHE A 121 10.53 4.21 -0.65
N THR A 122 9.95 5.35 -0.99
CA THR A 122 9.33 6.26 -0.01
C THR A 122 7.83 6.07 0.10
N THR A 123 7.22 5.35 -0.84
CA THR A 123 5.80 5.01 -0.84
C THR A 123 5.61 3.61 -1.37
N VAL A 124 4.69 2.85 -0.79
CA VAL A 124 4.35 1.50 -1.24
C VAL A 124 2.84 1.29 -1.21
N ARG A 125 2.36 0.40 -2.07
CA ARG A 125 1.02 -0.19 -1.97
C ARG A 125 1.15 -1.64 -1.52
N ASP A 126 0.73 -1.89 -0.28
CA ASP A 126 0.67 -3.23 0.30
C ASP A 126 -0.67 -3.86 -0.06
N VAL A 127 -0.62 -4.95 -0.84
CA VAL A 127 -1.78 -5.46 -1.57
C VAL A 127 -2.55 -6.53 -0.79
N GLY A 128 -2.40 -6.52 0.54
CA GLY A 128 -3.11 -7.38 1.46
C GLY A 128 -2.21 -8.38 2.17
N VAL A 129 -2.73 -8.90 3.27
CA VAL A 129 -2.05 -9.82 4.18
C VAL A 129 -2.88 -11.07 4.42
N TYR A 130 -2.22 -12.17 4.78
CA TYR A 130 -2.91 -13.36 5.26
C TYR A 130 -3.48 -13.15 6.66
N ARG A 131 -2.74 -12.47 7.56
CA ARG A 131 -3.22 -12.14 8.91
C ARG A 131 -3.77 -10.72 8.96
N ALA A 132 -5.06 -10.60 8.65
CA ALA A 132 -5.72 -9.29 8.59
C ALA A 132 -5.93 -8.67 9.99
N PRO A 133 -5.90 -7.33 10.13
CA PRO A 133 -5.43 -6.32 9.17
C PRO A 133 -4.03 -5.79 9.55
N ASN A 134 -3.01 -6.64 9.54
CA ASN A 134 -1.67 -6.27 10.04
C ASN A 134 -1.01 -5.13 9.24
N ASP A 135 -1.27 -5.03 7.94
CA ASP A 135 -0.83 -3.93 7.07
C ASP A 135 -1.40 -2.57 7.51
N VAL A 136 -2.67 -2.51 7.90
CA VAL A 136 -3.29 -1.31 8.49
C VAL A 136 -2.55 -0.88 9.76
N ALA A 137 -2.26 -1.82 10.66
CA ALA A 137 -1.53 -1.53 11.88
C ALA A 137 -0.10 -1.00 11.61
N LEU A 138 0.60 -1.60 10.64
CA LEU A 138 1.94 -1.16 10.25
C LEU A 138 1.93 0.23 9.61
N ARG A 139 1.01 0.49 8.68
CA ARG A 139 0.82 1.82 8.07
C ARG A 139 0.59 2.88 9.14
N ASP A 140 -0.33 2.64 10.06
CA ASP A 140 -0.69 3.60 11.11
C ASP A 140 0.48 3.86 12.06
N ALA A 141 1.26 2.83 12.40
CA ALA A 141 2.47 2.96 13.21
C ALA A 141 3.55 3.80 12.50
N ILE A 142 3.70 3.66 11.18
CA ILE A 142 4.60 4.49 10.37
C ILE A 142 4.09 5.93 10.31
N ALA A 143 2.79 6.13 10.04
CA ALA A 143 2.19 7.45 9.96
C ALA A 143 2.29 8.23 11.28
N ARG A 144 2.26 7.53 12.43
CA ARG A 144 2.48 8.10 13.77
C ARG A 144 3.96 8.30 14.13
N GLY A 145 4.89 7.80 13.31
CA GLY A 145 6.33 7.87 13.55
C GLY A 145 6.86 6.88 14.58
N TYR A 146 6.07 5.86 14.96
CA TYR A 146 6.50 4.78 15.87
C TYR A 146 7.40 3.77 15.16
N VAL A 147 7.18 3.56 13.87
CA VAL A 147 7.97 2.69 13.00
C VAL A 147 8.56 3.52 11.86
N VAL A 148 9.83 3.25 11.53
CA VAL A 148 10.47 3.83 10.35
C VAL A 148 10.11 2.98 9.12
N GLY A 149 9.51 3.59 8.12
CA GLY A 149 9.12 2.91 6.88
C GLY A 149 8.56 3.87 5.81
N PRO A 150 8.27 3.35 4.61
CA PRO A 150 7.62 4.14 3.56
C PRO A 150 6.19 4.53 3.95
N ARG A 151 5.65 5.56 3.29
CA ARG A 151 4.20 5.78 3.30
C ARG A 151 3.51 4.55 2.68
N MET A 152 2.59 3.92 3.40
CA MET A 152 1.88 2.75 2.90
C MET A 152 0.45 3.12 2.49
N PHE A 153 -0.03 2.50 1.41
CA PHE A 153 -1.44 2.35 1.06
C PHE A 153 -1.78 0.88 1.17
N VAL A 154 -2.80 0.51 1.94
CA VAL A 154 -2.99 -0.89 2.37
C VAL A 154 -4.35 -1.45 1.98
N ALA A 155 -4.45 -2.76 1.73
CA ALA A 155 -5.69 -3.43 1.34
C ALA A 155 -6.43 -4.05 2.54
N GLY A 156 -5.76 -4.26 3.66
CA GLY A 156 -6.30 -4.91 4.87
C GLY A 156 -6.31 -6.45 4.76
N ALA A 157 -6.90 -6.97 3.68
CA ALA A 157 -6.94 -8.39 3.38
C ALA A 157 -7.21 -8.65 1.89
N TYR A 158 -6.97 -9.89 1.47
CA TYR A 158 -7.44 -10.42 0.20
C TYR A 158 -8.95 -10.67 0.22
N ILE A 159 -9.72 -10.16 -0.76
CA ILE A 159 -11.06 -10.68 -1.05
C ILE A 159 -10.93 -11.82 -2.07
N THR A 160 -11.32 -13.03 -1.68
CA THR A 160 -11.11 -14.27 -2.44
C THR A 160 -12.28 -15.22 -2.27
N ILE A 161 -12.47 -16.15 -3.21
CA ILE A 161 -13.38 -17.29 -3.00
C ILE A 161 -12.84 -18.23 -1.91
N THR A 162 -13.70 -19.04 -1.31
CA THR A 162 -13.27 -20.11 -0.41
C THR A 162 -12.32 -21.07 -1.13
N GLY A 163 -11.12 -21.25 -0.56
CA GLY A 163 -10.07 -22.07 -1.15
C GLY A 163 -9.36 -21.46 -2.37
N GLY A 164 -9.61 -20.18 -2.67
CA GLY A 164 -8.98 -19.47 -3.79
C GLY A 164 -7.56 -18.99 -3.51
N ALA A 165 -7.01 -18.21 -4.44
CA ALA A 165 -5.65 -17.70 -4.46
C ALA A 165 -5.23 -16.92 -3.21
N GLY A 166 -6.16 -16.21 -2.57
CA GLY A 166 -5.90 -15.41 -1.37
C GLY A 166 -6.20 -16.16 -0.07
N ALA A 167 -6.67 -17.41 -0.15
CA ALA A 167 -7.07 -18.20 1.01
C ALA A 167 -5.91 -19.05 1.53
N MET A 168 -5.96 -19.40 2.82
CA MET A 168 -5.01 -20.34 3.43
C MET A 168 -5.49 -21.78 3.19
N THR A 169 -4.87 -22.46 2.23
CA THR A 169 -5.30 -23.78 1.73
C THR A 169 -4.34 -24.92 2.08
N GLY A 170 -4.69 -26.16 1.75
CA GLY A 170 -3.83 -27.34 1.96
C GLY A 170 -3.99 -28.02 3.32
N MET A 171 -4.91 -27.55 4.15
CA MET A 171 -5.28 -28.15 5.43
C MET A 171 -6.34 -29.25 5.26
N ALA A 172 -6.50 -30.11 6.27
CA ALA A 172 -7.60 -31.07 6.31
C ALA A 172 -8.97 -30.34 6.42
N PRO A 173 -10.07 -30.88 5.83
CA PRO A 173 -11.36 -30.18 5.78
C PRO A 173 -12.02 -29.88 7.12
N ASP A 174 -11.61 -30.56 8.19
CA ASP A 174 -12.10 -30.40 9.56
C ASP A 174 -11.31 -29.36 10.37
N ILE A 175 -10.26 -28.77 9.78
CA ILE A 175 -9.53 -27.67 10.41
C ILE A 175 -10.26 -26.35 10.20
N GLN A 176 -10.54 -25.69 11.33
CA GLN A 176 -11.07 -24.33 11.33
C GLN A 176 -9.95 -23.32 11.51
N LEU A 177 -9.86 -22.36 10.59
CA LEU A 177 -8.92 -21.27 10.68
C LEU A 177 -9.44 -20.16 11.61
N PRO A 178 -8.55 -19.48 12.33
CA PRO A 178 -8.87 -18.22 13.00
C PRO A 178 -9.44 -17.17 12.05
N TRP A 179 -10.30 -16.28 12.57
CA TRP A 179 -11.03 -15.27 11.81
C TRP A 179 -10.15 -14.35 10.95
N ASP A 180 -8.93 -14.05 11.41
CA ASP A 180 -7.97 -13.15 10.75
C ASP A 180 -7.33 -13.79 9.51
N LEU A 181 -7.33 -15.12 9.42
CA LEU A 181 -6.70 -15.90 8.34
C LEU A 181 -7.64 -16.26 7.18
N HIS A 182 -8.92 -15.95 7.32
CA HIS A 182 -9.94 -16.11 6.28
C HIS A 182 -10.83 -14.85 6.18
N TYR A 183 -10.25 -13.70 6.50
CA TYR A 183 -10.97 -12.45 6.72
C TYR A 183 -11.80 -11.99 5.51
N GLY A 184 -11.27 -12.14 4.30
CA GLY A 184 -11.91 -11.70 3.07
C GLY A 184 -12.49 -12.83 2.21
N GLU A 185 -12.66 -14.04 2.75
CA GLU A 185 -13.38 -15.08 2.00
C GLU A 185 -14.85 -14.68 1.76
N ALA A 186 -15.28 -14.78 0.50
CA ALA A 186 -16.62 -14.45 0.02
C ALA A 186 -16.97 -15.32 -1.20
N ASN A 187 -18.22 -15.80 -1.28
CA ASN A 187 -18.69 -16.73 -2.31
C ASN A 187 -19.98 -16.25 -2.99
N SER A 188 -20.26 -14.96 -2.92
CA SER A 188 -21.35 -14.32 -3.66
C SER A 188 -21.11 -12.81 -3.82
N PRO A 189 -21.78 -12.15 -4.78
CA PRO A 189 -21.74 -10.69 -4.92
C PRO A 189 -22.08 -9.95 -3.62
N TRP A 190 -23.03 -10.47 -2.83
CA TRP A 190 -23.44 -9.84 -1.58
C TRP A 190 -22.41 -10.00 -0.47
N GLU A 191 -21.76 -11.16 -0.37
CA GLU A 191 -20.65 -11.38 0.57
C GLU A 191 -19.45 -10.52 0.19
N VAL A 192 -19.14 -10.39 -1.11
CA VAL A 192 -18.09 -9.49 -1.60
C VAL A 192 -18.36 -8.05 -1.15
N ARG A 193 -19.59 -7.54 -1.32
CA ARG A 193 -19.99 -6.21 -0.83
C ARG A 193 -19.81 -6.08 0.68
N GLN A 194 -20.16 -7.11 1.45
CA GLN A 194 -19.95 -7.10 2.90
C GLN A 194 -18.47 -7.00 3.26
N LYS A 195 -17.59 -7.74 2.57
CA LYS A 195 -16.14 -7.67 2.78
C LYS A 195 -15.55 -6.32 2.40
N VAL A 196 -16.00 -5.71 1.31
CA VAL A 196 -15.58 -4.35 0.94
C VAL A 196 -15.96 -3.34 2.03
N ARG A 197 -17.20 -3.38 2.54
CA ARG A 197 -17.65 -2.49 3.63
C ARG A 197 -16.83 -2.68 4.90
N GLN A 198 -16.53 -3.94 5.24
CA GLN A 198 -15.73 -4.28 6.40
C GLN A 198 -14.31 -3.71 6.26
N LEU A 199 -13.62 -3.99 5.15
CA LEU A 199 -12.28 -3.46 4.89
C LEU A 199 -12.23 -1.92 4.82
N ALA A 200 -13.24 -1.29 4.21
CA ALA A 200 -13.36 0.16 4.21
C ALA A 200 -13.53 0.72 5.63
N HIS A 201 -14.32 0.07 6.48
CA HIS A 201 -14.48 0.45 7.89
C HIS A 201 -13.19 0.27 8.70
N ASP A 202 -12.45 -0.82 8.44
CA ASP A 202 -11.19 -1.13 9.08
C ASP A 202 -10.03 -0.25 8.59
N GLY A 203 -10.30 0.63 7.62
CA GLY A 203 -9.38 1.66 7.18
C GLY A 203 -8.47 1.24 6.03
N ALA A 204 -8.89 0.32 5.15
CA ALA A 204 -8.19 0.04 3.91
C ALA A 204 -8.18 1.28 2.98
N ASP A 205 -7.08 1.47 2.25
CA ASP A 205 -6.92 2.55 1.26
C ASP A 205 -7.32 2.12 -0.16
N HIS A 206 -7.40 0.80 -0.39
CA HIS A 206 -7.83 0.18 -1.63
C HIS A 206 -8.35 -1.23 -1.35
N ILE A 207 -8.95 -1.88 -2.35
CA ILE A 207 -9.47 -3.25 -2.23
C ILE A 207 -8.70 -4.17 -3.15
N LYS A 208 -8.24 -5.31 -2.61
CA LYS A 208 -7.62 -6.38 -3.37
C LYS A 208 -8.61 -7.52 -3.61
N VAL A 209 -8.84 -7.87 -4.87
CA VAL A 209 -9.59 -9.09 -5.26
C VAL A 209 -8.70 -10.11 -5.97
N LEU A 210 -9.10 -11.38 -5.92
CA LEU A 210 -8.43 -12.49 -6.59
C LEU A 210 -9.31 -12.96 -7.75
N SER A 211 -8.93 -12.63 -8.99
CA SER A 211 -9.72 -12.98 -10.19
C SER A 211 -9.27 -14.28 -10.86
N THR A 212 -8.14 -14.84 -10.43
CA THR A 212 -7.62 -16.13 -10.91
C THR A 212 -6.87 -16.81 -9.77
N GLY A 213 -6.57 -18.09 -9.95
CA GLY A 213 -5.62 -18.77 -9.08
C GLY A 213 -4.25 -18.09 -9.06
N ALA A 214 -3.50 -18.31 -7.98
CA ALA A 214 -2.11 -17.90 -7.80
C ALA A 214 -1.13 -19.07 -7.95
N VAL A 215 0.15 -18.74 -8.10
CA VAL A 215 1.27 -19.68 -8.25
C VAL A 215 1.70 -20.31 -6.92
N LEU A 216 1.65 -19.54 -5.83
CA LEU A 216 2.21 -19.96 -4.52
C LEU A 216 1.16 -20.61 -3.60
N THR A 217 -0.12 -20.47 -3.91
CA THR A 217 -1.21 -20.97 -3.06
C THR A 217 -1.41 -22.46 -3.29
N HIS A 218 -1.41 -23.25 -2.22
CA HIS A 218 -1.51 -24.71 -2.30
C HIS A 218 -2.85 -25.13 -2.92
N GLY A 219 -2.82 -25.95 -3.98
CA GLY A 219 -4.03 -26.42 -4.65
C GLY A 219 -4.73 -25.40 -5.55
N SER A 220 -4.20 -24.18 -5.67
CA SER A 220 -4.66 -23.19 -6.65
C SER A 220 -4.12 -23.48 -8.05
N ASN A 221 -4.84 -23.05 -9.09
CA ASN A 221 -4.40 -23.14 -10.47
C ASN A 221 -4.39 -21.74 -11.13
N PRO A 222 -3.24 -21.19 -11.51
CA PRO A 222 -3.16 -19.85 -12.10
C PRO A 222 -3.82 -19.71 -13.48
N LYS A 223 -4.21 -20.83 -14.09
CA LYS A 223 -5.00 -20.85 -15.33
C LYS A 223 -6.52 -20.89 -15.07
N ALA A 224 -6.94 -21.13 -13.83
CA ALA A 224 -8.34 -21.14 -13.45
C ALA A 224 -8.82 -19.71 -13.14
N GLN A 225 -10.08 -19.45 -13.46
CA GLN A 225 -10.76 -18.24 -13.07
C GLN A 225 -11.22 -18.36 -11.62
N GLU A 226 -11.10 -17.27 -10.88
CA GLU A 226 -11.68 -17.10 -9.56
C GLU A 226 -12.58 -15.87 -9.60
N PHE A 227 -13.68 -15.91 -8.87
CA PHE A 227 -14.82 -15.00 -9.01
C PHE A 227 -15.46 -14.94 -10.41
N THR A 228 -16.77 -14.79 -10.39
CA THR A 228 -17.56 -14.41 -11.56
C THR A 228 -17.38 -12.93 -11.88
N LEU A 229 -17.76 -12.53 -13.10
CA LEU A 229 -17.80 -11.10 -13.46
C LEU A 229 -18.74 -10.31 -12.52
N GLU A 230 -19.85 -10.92 -12.09
CA GLU A 230 -20.82 -10.30 -11.17
C GLU A 230 -20.20 -9.99 -9.80
N GLU A 231 -19.40 -10.92 -9.27
CA GLU A 231 -18.69 -10.73 -8.00
C GLU A 231 -17.61 -9.64 -8.10
N LEU A 232 -16.86 -9.61 -9.21
CA LEU A 232 -15.88 -8.55 -9.46
C LEU A 232 -16.54 -7.17 -9.60
N GLN A 233 -17.66 -7.08 -10.30
CA GLN A 233 -18.46 -5.85 -10.41
C GLN A 233 -19.00 -5.41 -9.06
N ALA A 234 -19.46 -6.36 -8.24
CA ALA A 234 -19.93 -6.05 -6.90
C ALA A 234 -18.84 -5.45 -6.01
N ALA A 235 -17.58 -5.92 -6.14
CA ALA A 235 -16.45 -5.31 -5.45
C ALA A 235 -16.21 -3.87 -5.89
N VAL A 236 -16.17 -3.62 -7.21
CA VAL A 236 -15.90 -2.30 -7.80
C VAL A 236 -17.00 -1.29 -7.43
N ASP A 237 -18.26 -1.67 -7.61
CA ASP A 237 -19.41 -0.81 -7.28
C ASP A 237 -19.40 -0.42 -5.80
N GLU A 238 -19.18 -1.39 -4.91
CA GLU A 238 -19.21 -1.11 -3.48
C GLU A 238 -18.01 -0.27 -3.04
N ALA A 239 -16.82 -0.55 -3.58
CA ALA A 239 -15.61 0.23 -3.27
C ALA A 239 -15.78 1.70 -3.66
N ALA A 240 -16.46 1.97 -4.78
CA ALA A 240 -16.75 3.32 -5.24
C ALA A 240 -17.60 4.14 -4.26
N HIS A 241 -18.53 3.52 -3.51
CA HIS A 241 -19.30 4.20 -2.46
C HIS A 241 -18.42 4.75 -1.32
N PHE A 242 -17.23 4.18 -1.13
CA PHE A 242 -16.24 4.62 -0.14
C PHE A 242 -15.10 5.44 -0.75
N GLY A 243 -15.16 5.74 -2.06
CA GLY A 243 -14.07 6.41 -2.78
C GLY A 243 -12.82 5.54 -2.94
N LEU A 244 -12.93 4.23 -2.74
CA LEU A 244 -11.84 3.27 -2.88
C LEU A 244 -11.79 2.74 -4.32
N ARG A 245 -10.60 2.30 -4.73
CA ARG A 245 -10.38 1.60 -6.00
C ARG A 245 -10.06 0.13 -5.75
N VAL A 246 -10.43 -0.71 -6.70
CA VAL A 246 -10.17 -2.15 -6.66
C VAL A 246 -8.97 -2.48 -7.56
N GLU A 247 -8.09 -3.33 -7.08
CA GLU A 247 -7.08 -4.01 -7.88
C GLU A 247 -7.37 -5.53 -7.93
N ALA A 248 -6.95 -6.19 -9.00
CA ALA A 248 -7.16 -7.63 -9.15
C ALA A 248 -5.85 -8.38 -9.37
N HIS A 249 -5.61 -9.43 -8.58
CA HIS A 249 -4.67 -10.49 -8.97
C HIS A 249 -5.26 -11.27 -10.14
N ALA A 250 -4.55 -11.32 -11.27
CA ALA A 250 -5.00 -12.10 -12.43
C ALA A 250 -3.84 -12.58 -13.31
N HIS A 251 -3.74 -13.89 -13.51
CA HIS A 251 -2.81 -14.53 -14.45
C HIS A 251 -3.50 -14.98 -15.74
N ALA A 252 -4.62 -15.70 -15.65
CA ALA A 252 -5.34 -16.27 -16.79
C ALA A 252 -6.00 -15.20 -17.68
N PRO A 253 -5.98 -15.32 -19.03
CA PRO A 253 -6.50 -14.30 -19.93
C PRO A 253 -7.96 -13.94 -19.66
N GLN A 254 -8.84 -14.93 -19.43
CA GLN A 254 -10.25 -14.65 -19.19
C GLN A 254 -10.49 -13.97 -17.83
N GLY A 255 -9.72 -14.29 -16.79
CA GLY A 255 -9.78 -13.60 -15.51
C GLY A 255 -9.36 -12.13 -15.65
N ILE A 256 -8.25 -11.87 -16.34
CA ILE A 256 -7.77 -10.51 -16.63
C ILE A 256 -8.86 -9.70 -17.35
N LYS A 257 -9.45 -10.26 -18.42
CA LYS A 257 -10.51 -9.58 -19.19
C LYS A 257 -11.78 -9.34 -18.37
N ASN A 258 -12.15 -10.28 -17.48
CA ASN A 258 -13.29 -10.09 -16.59
C ASN A 258 -13.03 -8.97 -15.57
N ALA A 259 -11.85 -8.94 -14.96
CA ALA A 259 -11.46 -7.89 -14.02
C ALA A 259 -11.47 -6.51 -14.70
N ILE A 260 -10.91 -6.38 -15.91
CA ILE A 260 -10.96 -5.12 -16.67
C ILE A 260 -12.41 -4.70 -16.96
N ARG A 261 -13.26 -5.64 -17.44
CA ARG A 261 -14.69 -5.38 -17.70
C ARG A 261 -15.47 -5.01 -16.44
N ALA A 262 -15.07 -5.50 -15.28
CA ALA A 262 -15.66 -5.12 -14.00
C ALA A 262 -15.31 -3.68 -13.58
N GLY A 263 -14.26 -3.09 -14.15
CA GLY A 263 -13.82 -1.73 -13.84
C GLY A 263 -12.77 -1.64 -12.74
N VAL A 264 -11.98 -2.70 -12.52
CA VAL A 264 -10.84 -2.61 -11.60
C VAL A 264 -9.82 -1.58 -12.11
N ALA A 265 -9.18 -0.87 -11.18
CA ALA A 265 -8.24 0.21 -11.50
C ALA A 265 -6.83 -0.29 -11.84
N SER A 266 -6.46 -1.49 -11.39
CA SER A 266 -5.19 -2.13 -11.77
C SER A 266 -5.32 -3.65 -11.84
N ILE A 267 -4.54 -4.25 -12.74
CA ILE A 267 -4.35 -5.69 -12.85
C ILE A 267 -2.93 -6.01 -12.39
N GLU A 268 -2.84 -6.87 -11.41
CA GLU A 268 -1.57 -7.34 -10.89
C GLU A 268 -1.11 -8.60 -11.64
N HIS A 269 0.20 -8.68 -11.90
CA HIS A 269 0.89 -9.71 -12.68
C HIS A 269 0.58 -9.70 -14.18
N ALA A 270 -0.70 -9.81 -14.57
CA ALA A 270 -1.16 -9.85 -15.96
C ALA A 270 -0.40 -10.84 -16.86
N THR A 271 0.06 -11.97 -16.31
CA THR A 271 1.12 -12.79 -16.92
C THR A 271 0.76 -13.40 -18.27
N LEU A 272 -0.51 -13.74 -18.48
CA LEU A 272 -0.99 -14.36 -19.72
C LEU A 272 -1.97 -13.44 -20.46
N ILE A 273 -1.85 -12.12 -20.32
CA ILE A 273 -2.71 -11.17 -21.05
C ILE A 273 -2.56 -11.36 -22.56
N ASP A 274 -3.69 -11.42 -23.27
CA ASP A 274 -3.75 -11.50 -24.74
C ASP A 274 -3.98 -10.12 -25.38
N ASP A 275 -3.92 -10.04 -26.71
CA ASP A 275 -4.11 -8.78 -27.44
C ASP A 275 -5.47 -8.12 -27.14
N GLU A 276 -6.52 -8.93 -26.92
CA GLU A 276 -7.84 -8.46 -26.50
C GLU A 276 -7.77 -7.82 -25.11
N GLY A 277 -7.12 -8.47 -24.15
CA GLY A 277 -6.90 -7.93 -22.81
C GLY A 277 -6.11 -6.62 -22.81
N ILE A 278 -5.05 -6.54 -23.63
CA ILE A 278 -4.28 -5.29 -23.80
C ILE A 278 -5.16 -4.19 -24.40
N ALA A 279 -6.00 -4.52 -25.38
CA ALA A 279 -6.91 -3.56 -26.00
C ALA A 279 -7.99 -3.06 -25.01
N LEU A 280 -8.49 -3.93 -24.12
CA LEU A 280 -9.45 -3.55 -23.09
C LEU A 280 -8.86 -2.63 -22.00
N ALA A 281 -7.54 -2.71 -21.75
CA ALA A 281 -6.88 -1.95 -20.68
C ALA A 281 -6.49 -0.51 -21.07
N LYS A 282 -6.56 -0.15 -22.36
CA LYS A 282 -6.20 1.19 -22.88
C LYS A 282 -7.39 2.14 -22.86
#